data_AF-A0A7R7XFU9-F1
#
_entry.id   AF-A0A7R7XFU9-F1
#
_cell.length_a   1.000
_cell.length_b   1.000
_cell.length_c   1.000
_cell.angle_alpha   90.00
_cell.angle_beta   90.00
_cell.angle_gamma   90.00
#
_symmetry.space_group_name_H-M   'P 1'
#
loop_
_entity.id
_entity.type
_entity.pdbx_description
1 polymer ?
#
loop_
_entity_poly.entity_id
_entity_poly.type
_entity_poly.pdbx_seq_one_letter_code
_entity_poly.pdbx_strand_id
1 'polypeptide(L)'
;MLLKYTIALLASTAAATHTLRYLGCYLDSSDLDNIGQSPFQSVGLCKMNCMRRGDTIMGVRNGTECWCGLNYPNWQDELDPRACNLPCGGYPLDICGGHGALSCYEIEQEATVSSLTMAPTILPMLGIGCN
;
A
#
# COMPACT_ATOMS: atom_id res chain seq x y z
N MET A 1 9.18 3.01 -51.43
CA MET A 1 8.29 2.92 -50.25
C MET A 1 9.13 2.52 -49.07
N LEU A 2 9.55 3.51 -48.30
CA LEU A 2 10.50 3.39 -47.19
C LEU A 2 9.83 2.69 -46.03
N LEU A 3 10.39 1.54 -45.69
CA LEU A 3 10.03 0.68 -44.57
C LEU A 3 10.44 1.39 -43.27
N LYS A 4 9.64 2.37 -42.84
CA LYS A 4 9.77 3.00 -41.51
C LYS A 4 9.32 1.99 -40.45
N TYR A 5 10.17 1.00 -40.16
CA TYR A 5 10.07 0.16 -38.98
C TYR A 5 10.39 1.02 -37.75
N THR A 6 9.40 1.79 -37.32
CA THR A 6 9.39 2.34 -35.96
C THR A 6 9.24 1.16 -35.01
N ILE A 7 10.37 0.69 -34.48
CA ILE A 7 10.40 -0.16 -33.30
C ILE A 7 9.69 0.65 -32.21
N ALA A 8 8.45 0.29 -31.88
CA ALA A 8 7.77 0.82 -30.72
C ALA A 8 8.55 0.30 -29.50
N LEU A 9 9.40 1.15 -28.94
CA LEU A 9 9.92 0.98 -27.59
C LEU A 9 8.72 0.84 -26.67
N LEU A 10 8.39 -0.39 -26.28
CA LEU A 10 7.48 -0.67 -25.18
C LEU A 10 8.19 -0.23 -23.90
N ALA A 11 8.17 1.08 -23.65
CA ALA A 11 8.56 1.63 -22.37
C ALA A 11 7.60 1.03 -21.34
N SER A 12 8.12 0.08 -20.56
CA SER A 12 7.39 -0.49 -19.44
C SER A 12 7.34 0.60 -18.38
N THR A 13 6.26 1.39 -18.37
CA THR A 13 6.01 2.30 -17.25
C THR A 13 5.63 1.40 -16.08
N ALA A 14 6.62 1.07 -15.24
CA ALA A 14 6.35 0.40 -13.98
C ALA A 14 5.53 1.37 -13.13
N ALA A 15 4.23 1.09 -13.00
CA ALA A 15 3.38 1.82 -12.09
C ALA A 15 3.86 1.50 -10.67
N ALA A 16 4.21 2.51 -9.88
CA ALA A 16 4.53 2.32 -8.47
C ALA A 16 3.26 1.85 -7.74
N THR A 17 3.15 0.54 -7.54
CA THR A 17 2.07 -0.07 -6.76
C THR A 17 2.31 0.24 -5.29
N HIS A 18 1.34 0.89 -4.65
CA HIS A 18 1.34 1.09 -3.20
C HIS A 18 0.41 0.07 -2.57
N THR A 19 0.99 -0.84 -1.80
CA THR A 19 0.28 -1.87 -1.03
C THR A 19 -0.04 -1.36 0.37
N LEU A 20 -0.98 -2.02 1.05
CA LEU A 20 -1.31 -1.73 2.44
C LEU A 20 -0.95 -2.92 3.31
N ARG A 21 -0.20 -2.66 4.37
CA ARG A 21 0.05 -3.62 5.43
C ARG A 21 -0.77 -3.25 6.65
N TYR A 22 -1.68 -4.14 7.07
CA TYR A 22 -2.47 -3.93 8.27
C TYR A 22 -1.56 -3.98 9.51
N LEU A 23 -1.66 -2.97 10.37
CA LEU A 23 -0.87 -2.85 11.59
C LEU A 23 -1.62 -3.38 12.80
N GLY A 24 -2.93 -3.13 12.87
CA GLY A 24 -3.74 -3.52 14.01
C GLY A 24 -4.97 -2.63 14.20
N CYS A 25 -5.68 -2.91 15.29
CA CYS A 25 -6.82 -2.13 15.76
C CYS A 25 -6.36 -1.32 16.98
N TYR A 26 -6.63 -0.02 17.00
CA TYR A 26 -6.13 0.89 18.05
C TYR A 26 -7.25 1.77 18.59
N LEU A 27 -7.14 2.18 19.86
CA LEU A 27 -8.10 3.09 20.49
C LEU A 27 -7.95 4.52 19.98
N ASP A 28 -6.70 4.98 19.85
CA ASP A 28 -6.38 6.37 19.55
C ASP A 28 -5.63 6.53 18.23
N SER A 29 -5.71 7.76 17.74
CA SER A 29 -5.08 8.32 16.57
C SER A 29 -4.17 9.49 16.97
N SER A 30 -3.60 9.50 18.18
CA SER A 30 -2.87 10.65 18.74
C SER A 30 -1.80 11.22 17.80
N ASP A 31 -1.25 10.36 16.93
CA ASP A 31 -0.20 10.69 15.99
C ASP A 31 -0.67 10.73 14.51
N LEU A 32 -1.98 10.62 14.27
CA LEU A 32 -2.60 10.73 12.95
C LEU A 32 -3.59 11.89 12.91
N ASP A 33 -3.61 12.63 11.81
CA ASP A 33 -4.56 13.70 11.59
C ASP A 33 -5.86 13.16 10.99
N ASN A 34 -7.01 13.53 11.55
CA ASN A 34 -8.30 13.31 10.88
C ASN A 34 -8.42 14.29 9.71
N ILE A 35 -8.40 13.76 8.48
CA ILE A 35 -8.49 14.59 7.28
C ILE A 35 -9.92 14.73 6.74
N GLY A 36 -10.90 14.17 7.46
CA GLY A 36 -12.31 14.31 7.18
C GLY A 36 -13.09 12.99 7.17
N GLN A 37 -14.38 13.12 6.91
CA GLN A 37 -15.32 12.00 6.84
C GLN A 37 -16.01 11.96 5.47
N SER A 38 -16.32 10.76 5.00
CA SER A 38 -17.06 10.53 3.76
C SER A 38 -18.07 9.40 3.94
N PRO A 39 -19.34 9.55 3.50
CA PRO A 39 -20.28 8.42 3.45
C PRO A 39 -19.83 7.36 2.44
N PHE A 40 -18.96 7.72 1.48
CA PHE A 40 -18.41 6.82 0.48
C PHE A 40 -16.98 6.37 0.81
N GLN A 41 -16.63 6.33 2.11
CA GLN A 41 -15.30 5.93 2.54
C GLN A 41 -14.99 4.48 2.17
N SER A 42 -13.73 4.21 1.86
CA SER A 42 -13.15 2.87 1.70
C SER A 42 -11.68 2.90 2.15
N VAL A 43 -11.08 1.73 2.36
CA VAL A 43 -9.66 1.62 2.68
C VAL A 43 -8.83 2.18 1.51
N GLY A 44 -9.22 1.87 0.28
CA GLY A 44 -8.60 2.40 -0.93
C GLY A 44 -8.70 3.93 -1.07
N LEU A 45 -9.86 4.52 -0.73
CA LEU A 45 -10.02 5.98 -0.77
C LEU A 45 -9.13 6.66 0.27
N CYS A 46 -9.07 6.12 1.49
CA CYS A 46 -8.19 6.68 2.52
C CYS A 46 -6.73 6.65 2.11
N LYS A 47 -6.26 5.50 1.59
CA LYS A 47 -4.91 5.34 1.06
C LYS A 47 -4.57 6.44 0.06
N MET A 48 -5.44 6.67 -0.92
CA MET A 48 -5.23 7.69 -1.94
C MET A 48 -5.19 9.11 -1.36
N ASN A 49 -5.92 9.39 -0.28
CA ASN A 49 -5.88 10.68 0.39
C ASN A 49 -4.57 10.88 1.17
N CYS A 50 -4.15 9.87 1.94
CA CYS A 50 -2.91 9.93 2.70
C CYS A 50 -1.69 10.00 1.78
N MET A 51 -1.66 9.20 0.70
CA MET A 51 -0.61 9.29 -0.32
C MET A 51 -0.49 10.67 -0.95
N ARG A 52 -1.62 11.37 -1.18
CA ARG A 52 -1.61 12.74 -1.73
C ARG A 52 -1.03 13.76 -0.75
N ARG A 53 -1.05 13.48 0.56
CA ARG A 53 -0.38 14.29 1.60
C ARG A 53 1.08 13.90 1.80
N GLY A 54 1.53 12.77 1.23
CA GLY A 54 2.86 12.19 1.48
C GLY A 54 2.94 11.40 2.79
N ASP A 55 1.79 11.07 3.39
CA ASP A 55 1.70 10.29 4.62
C ASP A 55 1.94 8.80 4.33
N THR A 56 2.67 8.10 5.21
CA THR A 56 3.00 6.67 5.09
C THR A 56 2.14 5.79 5.98
N ILE A 57 1.43 6.38 6.94
CA ILE A 57 0.51 5.71 7.84
C ILE A 57 -0.89 6.24 7.59
N MET A 58 -1.86 5.33 7.54
CA MET A 58 -3.27 5.67 7.44
C MET A 58 -4.10 4.93 8.48
N GLY A 59 -5.24 5.52 8.82
CA GLY A 59 -6.22 4.93 9.70
C GLY A 59 -7.63 5.15 9.16
N VAL A 60 -8.51 4.18 9.39
CA VAL A 60 -9.95 4.30 9.09
C VAL A 60 -10.76 3.98 10.35
N ARG A 61 -11.77 4.80 10.61
CA ARG A 61 -12.58 4.74 11.84
C ARG A 61 -14.05 5.01 11.52
N ASN A 62 -14.92 4.43 12.35
CA ASN A 62 -16.37 4.67 12.34
C ASN A 62 -17.06 4.49 10.97
N GLY A 63 -16.45 3.73 10.05
CA GLY A 63 -17.02 3.44 8.73
C GLY A 63 -16.86 4.55 7.70
N THR A 64 -16.54 5.78 8.15
CA THR A 64 -16.58 7.00 7.31
C THR A 64 -15.35 7.89 7.45
N GLU A 65 -14.55 7.74 8.50
CA GLU A 65 -13.43 8.64 8.78
C GLU A 65 -12.13 8.15 8.12
N CYS A 66 -11.28 9.12 7.74
CA CYS A 66 -9.93 8.86 7.26
C CYS A 66 -8.92 9.65 8.08
N TRP A 67 -7.87 8.96 8.50
CA TRP A 67 -6.79 9.46 9.33
C TRP A 67 -5.48 9.23 8.62
N CYS A 68 -4.56 10.19 8.65
CA CYS A 68 -3.28 10.09 7.94
C CYS A 68 -2.15 10.71 8.75
N GLY A 69 -0.95 10.16 8.62
CA GLY A 69 0.26 10.71 9.25
C GLY A 69 1.51 9.91 8.91
N LEU A 70 2.58 10.21 9.62
CA LEU A 70 3.90 9.58 9.40
C LEU A 70 4.28 8.60 10.51
N ASN A 71 3.67 8.74 11.67
CA ASN A 71 4.04 8.01 12.87
C ASN A 71 3.21 6.74 13.02
N TYR A 72 3.86 5.68 13.46
CA TYR A 72 3.19 4.45 13.82
C TYR A 72 2.27 4.65 15.03
N PRO A 73 1.13 3.94 15.11
CA PRO A 73 0.29 3.96 16.29
C PRO A 73 1.05 3.40 17.50
N ASN A 74 0.77 3.94 18.67
CA ASN A 74 1.34 3.47 19.93
C ASN A 74 0.82 2.07 20.26
N TRP A 75 1.73 1.13 20.50
CA TRP A 75 1.40 -0.26 20.81
C TRP A 75 0.60 -0.43 22.11
N GLN A 76 0.68 0.53 23.04
CA GLN A 76 -0.11 0.50 24.28
C GLN A 76 -1.61 0.75 24.05
N ASP A 77 -1.95 1.33 22.90
CA ASP A 77 -3.33 1.63 22.52
C ASP A 77 -3.95 0.54 21.64
N GLU A 78 -3.25 -0.58 21.44
CA GLU A 78 -3.73 -1.72 20.66
C GLU A 78 -4.94 -2.38 21.35
N LEU A 79 -5.96 -2.67 20.55
CA LEU A 79 -7.22 -3.28 20.96
C LEU A 79 -7.35 -4.69 20.38
N ASP A 80 -8.33 -5.44 20.89
CA ASP A 80 -8.78 -6.66 20.24
C ASP A 80 -9.22 -6.34 18.78
N PRO A 81 -8.75 -7.08 17.77
CA PRO A 81 -9.14 -6.87 16.36
C PRO A 81 -10.66 -6.82 16.13
N ARG A 82 -11.46 -7.48 16.99
CA ARG A 82 -12.93 -7.46 16.92
C ARG A 82 -13.53 -6.08 17.18
N ALA A 83 -12.80 -5.16 17.83
CA ALA A 83 -13.22 -3.78 17.98
C ALA A 83 -13.23 -3.04 16.62
N CYS A 84 -12.43 -3.50 15.66
CA CYS A 84 -12.38 -2.98 14.30
C CYS A 84 -13.15 -3.92 13.35
N ASN A 85 -14.48 -3.85 13.38
CA ASN A 85 -15.36 -4.74 12.62
C ASN A 85 -16.45 -4.00 11.83
N LEU A 86 -16.35 -2.67 11.74
CA LEU A 86 -17.36 -1.85 11.09
C LEU A 86 -17.06 -1.75 9.59
N PRO A 87 -18.01 -2.10 8.71
CA PRO A 87 -17.80 -2.00 7.27
C PRO A 87 -17.68 -0.54 6.82
N CYS A 88 -16.93 -0.31 5.76
CA CYS A 88 -16.82 1.01 5.14
C CYS A 88 -18.13 1.43 4.46
N GLY A 89 -18.49 2.71 4.55
CA GLY A 89 -19.74 3.23 3.96
C GLY A 89 -19.79 3.16 2.42
N GLY A 90 -18.66 3.37 1.74
CA GLY A 90 -18.56 3.34 0.27
C GLY A 90 -18.17 2.00 -0.32
N TYR A 91 -17.60 1.10 0.49
CA TYR A 91 -17.21 -0.24 0.04
C TYR A 91 -17.32 -1.25 1.20
N PRO A 92 -18.50 -1.83 1.43
CA PRO A 92 -18.77 -2.65 2.63
C PRO A 92 -17.98 -3.97 2.73
N LEU A 93 -17.21 -4.33 1.70
CA LEU A 93 -16.29 -5.48 1.75
C LEU A 93 -14.99 -5.13 2.49
N ASP A 94 -14.67 -3.85 2.62
CA ASP A 94 -13.58 -3.37 3.46
C ASP A 94 -14.07 -3.11 4.90
N ILE A 95 -13.14 -3.22 5.85
CA ILE A 95 -13.37 -2.85 7.25
C ILE A 95 -12.73 -1.48 7.54
N CYS A 96 -13.56 -0.54 8.01
CA CYS A 96 -13.20 0.85 8.30
C CYS A 96 -13.21 1.15 9.80
N GLY A 97 -12.45 0.37 10.57
CA GLY A 97 -12.33 0.53 12.02
C GLY A 97 -13.57 0.07 12.76
N GLY A 98 -13.89 0.76 13.84
CA GLY A 98 -15.05 0.50 14.70
C GLY A 98 -15.61 1.77 15.33
N HIS A 99 -16.60 1.61 16.19
CA HIS A 99 -17.14 2.70 16.99
C HIS A 99 -16.12 3.14 18.05
N GLY A 100 -15.30 4.13 17.71
CA GLY A 100 -14.20 4.58 18.56
C GLY A 100 -12.93 3.73 18.48
N ALA A 101 -12.82 2.88 17.46
CA ALA A 101 -11.62 2.08 17.18
C ALA A 101 -11.10 2.35 15.77
N LEU A 102 -9.78 2.42 15.63
CA LEU A 102 -9.07 2.80 14.42
C LEU A 102 -8.36 1.58 13.83
N SER A 103 -8.65 1.25 12.58
CA SER A 103 -7.84 0.28 11.83
C SER A 103 -6.67 0.99 11.17
N CYS A 104 -5.45 0.69 11.59
CA CYS A 104 -4.24 1.32 11.09
C CYS A 104 -3.55 0.47 10.02
N TYR A 105 -2.99 1.12 9.02
CA TYR A 105 -2.24 0.50 7.93
C TYR A 105 -0.98 1.31 7.62
N GLU A 106 0.09 0.60 7.28
CA GLU A 106 1.24 1.20 6.60
C GLU A 106 1.02 1.14 5.09
N ILE A 107 1.34 2.26 4.42
CA ILE A 107 1.35 2.40 2.97
C ILE A 107 2.75 2.06 2.50
N GLU A 108 2.93 0.83 2.02
CA GLU A 108 4.20 0.35 1.51
C GLU A 108 4.36 0.74 0.04
N GLN A 109 5.51 1.29 -0.30
CA GLN A 109 5.93 1.42 -1.69
C GLN A 109 6.49 0.08 -2.13
N GLU A 110 5.84 -0.59 -3.08
CA GLU A 110 6.53 -1.65 -3.80
C GLU A 110 7.64 -1.00 -4.62
N ALA A 111 8.85 -1.00 -4.07
CA ALA A 111 10.03 -0.70 -4.84
C ALA A 111 10.02 -1.66 -6.03
N THR A 112 9.87 -1.11 -7.23
CA THR A 112 10.16 -1.83 -8.46
C THR A 112 11.63 -2.18 -8.37
N VAL A 113 11.93 -3.37 -7.84
CA VAL A 113 13.24 -3.97 -7.96
C VAL A 113 13.42 -4.09 -9.46
N SER A 114 14.12 -3.11 -10.02
CA SER A 114 14.58 -3.16 -11.40
C SER A 114 15.54 -4.34 -11.41
N SER A 115 14.99 -5.52 -11.70
CA SER A 115 15.72 -6.78 -11.79
C SER A 115 16.61 -6.71 -13.03
N LEU A 116 17.65 -5.89 -12.98
CA LEU A 116 18.88 -6.09 -13.74
C LEU A 116 19.74 -7.12 -12.98
N THR A 117 19.14 -8.22 -12.52
CA THR A 117 19.90 -9.41 -12.12
C THR A 117 20.21 -10.16 -13.41
N MET A 118 21.38 -9.80 -13.95
CA MET A 118 22.24 -10.56 -14.86
C MET A 118 21.65 -11.91 -15.30
N ALA A 119 21.24 -11.99 -16.56
CA ALA A 119 21.07 -13.26 -17.24
C ALA A 119 22.37 -14.07 -17.10
N PRO A 120 22.33 -15.36 -16.73
CA PRO A 120 23.52 -16.18 -16.83
C PRO A 120 23.81 -16.36 -18.33
N THR A 121 24.79 -15.62 -18.84
CA THR A 121 25.39 -15.93 -20.14
C THR A 121 26.13 -17.25 -20.02
N ILE A 122 25.41 -18.35 -20.21
CA ILE A 122 26.03 -19.64 -20.53
C ILE A 122 26.36 -19.58 -22.02
N LEU A 123 27.54 -19.04 -22.33
CA LEU A 123 28.20 -19.28 -23.60
C LEU A 123 28.98 -20.61 -23.48
N PRO A 124 28.92 -21.52 -24.46
CA PRO A 124 29.48 -22.85 -24.33
C PRO A 124 31.00 -22.76 -24.38
N MET A 125 31.66 -23.06 -23.27
CA MET A 125 33.09 -23.35 -23.30
C MET A 125 33.25 -24.85 -23.48
N LEU A 126 33.58 -25.20 -24.72
CA LEU A 126 34.17 -26.46 -25.13
C LEU A 126 35.52 -26.66 -24.38
N GLY A 127 35.75 -27.87 -23.87
CA GLY A 127 37.06 -28.35 -23.37
C GLY A 127 37.34 -27.96 -21.91
N ILE A 128 37.88 -28.80 -21.02
CA ILE A 128 38.85 -29.90 -21.14
C ILE A 128 38.60 -30.83 -19.93
N GLY A 129 38.72 -32.14 -20.13
CA GLY A 129 38.49 -33.14 -19.08
C GLY A 129 39.53 -33.13 -17.97
N CYS A 130 39.14 -33.69 -16.81
CA CYS A 130 40.05 -34.16 -15.77
C CYS A 130 39.48 -35.45 -15.15
N ASN A 131 40.20 -36.54 -15.43
CA ASN A 131 40.29 -37.89 -14.81
C ASN A 131 39.00 -38.66 -14.50
#